data_AF-A0A1B8B3I9-F1
#
_entry.id   AF-A0A1B8B3I9-F1
#
_cell.length_a   1.000
_cell.length_b   1.000
_cell.length_c   1.000
_cell.angle_alpha   90.00
_cell.angle_beta   90.00
_cell.angle_gamma   90.00
#
_symmetry.space_group_name_H-M   'P 1'
#
loop_
_entity.id
_entity.type
_entity.pdbx_description
1 polymer ?
#
loop_
_entity_poly.entity_id
_entity_poly.type
_entity_poly.pdbx_seq_one_letter_code
_entity_poly.pdbx_strand_id
1 'polypeptide(L)'
;MVVKVGLGISGPACQSQRRTSPSFNRSLTIARRRRPPPTPSSVLDAQLRSSIKMAFANTLYRSLFSTNYLMLATVFSAGFAWEIGFNNVMDKVWDNNNRGRQWKDIRHKFIEGGDEDEE
;
A
#
# COMPACT_ATOMS: atom_id res chain seq x y z
N MET A 1 33.44 41.34 -29.23
CA MET A 1 33.85 42.23 -28.13
C MET A 1 32.60 42.95 -27.63
N VAL A 2 32.16 42.63 -26.42
CA VAL A 2 30.97 43.25 -25.80
C VAL A 2 31.41 44.54 -25.13
N VAL A 3 30.83 45.67 -25.58
CA VAL A 3 31.09 46.99 -25.01
C VAL A 3 30.34 47.13 -23.69
N LYS A 4 31.11 47.47 -22.66
CA LYS A 4 30.74 47.64 -21.26
C LYS A 4 30.18 49.06 -21.07
N VAL A 5 28.94 49.19 -20.61
CA VAL A 5 28.40 50.47 -20.12
C VAL A 5 28.25 50.35 -18.61
N GLY A 6 29.16 51.03 -17.91
CA GLY A 6 29.04 51.30 -16.48
C GLY A 6 28.29 52.61 -16.26
N LEU A 7 27.37 52.60 -15.31
CA LEU A 7 26.79 53.80 -14.69
C LEU A 7 26.75 53.52 -13.19
N GLY A 8 27.73 54.09 -12.48
CA GLY A 8 27.68 54.22 -11.04
C GLY A 8 26.98 55.52 -10.68
N ILE A 9 26.12 55.50 -9.66
CA ILE A 9 25.70 56.72 -8.96
C ILE A 9 25.53 56.39 -7.47
N SER A 10 26.14 57.25 -6.67
CA SER A 10 26.37 57.16 -5.23
C SER A 10 25.37 58.03 -4.45
N GLY A 11 24.82 57.48 -3.36
CA GLY A 11 24.39 58.22 -2.15
C GLY A 11 22.87 58.48 -1.98
N PRO A 12 22.39 58.87 -0.78
CA PRO A 12 23.04 58.93 0.55
C PRO A 12 22.36 58.07 1.63
N ALA A 13 23.06 57.93 2.75
CA ALA A 13 22.60 57.30 3.99
C ALA A 13 21.38 58.01 4.60
N CYS A 14 20.40 57.22 5.05
CA CYS A 14 19.38 57.67 6.00
C CYS A 14 19.45 56.74 7.23
N GLN A 15 20.08 57.24 8.30
CA GLN A 15 19.99 56.65 9.64
C GLN A 15 18.57 56.85 10.15
N SER A 16 17.86 55.77 10.50
CA SER A 16 16.63 55.90 11.29
C SER A 16 16.40 54.69 12.19
N GLN A 17 16.62 54.97 13.48
CA GLN A 17 15.92 54.43 14.65
C GLN A 17 16.06 52.94 14.98
N ARG A 18 16.87 52.71 16.02
CA ARG A 18 16.69 51.65 17.01
C ARG A 18 15.22 51.61 17.45
N ARG A 19 14.56 50.47 17.25
CA ARG A 19 13.49 50.00 18.12
C ARG A 19 13.87 48.63 18.65
N THR A 20 14.55 48.63 19.79
CA THR A 20 14.58 47.47 20.67
C THR A 20 13.18 47.32 21.25
N SER A 21 12.55 46.17 21.03
CA SER A 21 11.38 45.74 21.78
C SER A 21 11.48 44.23 22.03
N PRO A 22 10.95 43.78 23.16
CA PRO A 22 11.65 42.83 24.02
C PRO A 22 11.48 41.39 23.53
N SER A 23 12.53 40.61 23.79
CA SER A 23 12.51 39.15 23.77
C SER A 23 11.38 38.65 24.66
N PHE A 24 10.24 38.29 24.06
CA PHE A 24 9.20 37.54 24.74
C PHE A 24 9.67 36.09 24.82
N ASN A 25 10.48 35.80 25.84
CA ASN A 25 10.84 34.44 26.23
C ASN A 25 9.58 33.73 26.71
N ARG A 26 8.83 33.14 25.78
CA ARG A 26 7.80 32.18 26.13
C ARG A 26 8.50 30.86 26.48
N SER A 27 8.90 30.77 27.74
CA SER A 27 9.39 29.55 28.36
C SER A 27 8.25 28.52 28.39
N LEU A 28 8.07 27.80 27.29
CA LEU A 28 7.32 26.55 27.28
C LEU A 28 8.23 25.51 27.93
N THR A 29 8.19 25.41 29.26
CA THR A 29 8.60 24.20 29.96
C THR A 29 7.64 23.08 29.58
N ILE A 30 7.80 22.58 28.36
CA ILE A 30 7.38 21.25 27.98
C ILE A 30 8.15 20.33 28.91
N ALA A 31 7.46 19.83 29.93
CA ALA A 31 7.94 18.71 30.72
C ALA A 31 8.19 17.57 29.73
N ARG A 32 9.45 17.42 29.31
CA ARG A 32 9.95 16.18 28.71
C ARG A 32 9.73 15.10 29.77
N ARG A 33 8.57 14.44 29.75
CA ARG A 33 8.42 13.12 30.34
C ARG A 33 9.49 12.27 29.68
N ARG A 34 10.63 12.10 30.36
CA ARG A 34 11.66 11.16 29.96
C ARG A 34 10.95 9.81 29.94
N ARG A 35 10.64 9.30 28.75
CA ARG A 35 10.19 7.92 28.63
C ARG A 35 11.29 7.07 29.27
N PRO A 36 10.96 6.11 30.14
CA PRO A 36 11.97 5.20 30.67
C PRO A 36 12.73 4.59 29.48
N PRO A 37 14.06 4.37 29.60
CA PRO A 37 14.80 3.69 28.55
C PRO A 37 14.08 2.36 28.27
N PRO A 38 13.88 2.01 26.99
CA PRO A 38 13.23 0.76 26.67
C PRO A 38 14.06 -0.37 27.29
N THR A 39 13.44 -1.15 28.15
CA THR A 39 14.09 -2.33 28.74
C THR A 39 14.44 -3.29 27.61
N PRO A 40 15.58 -4.02 27.70
CA PRO A 40 16.07 -4.84 26.60
C PRO A 40 15.04 -5.88 26.10
N SER A 41 14.15 -6.36 26.96
CA SER A 41 13.04 -7.25 26.60
C SER A 41 12.01 -6.59 25.65
N SER A 42 11.64 -5.33 25.90
CA SER A 42 10.65 -4.60 25.08
C SER A 42 11.14 -4.28 23.67
N VAL A 43 12.45 -4.12 23.48
CA VAL A 43 13.07 -3.88 22.18
C VAL A 43 13.08 -5.15 21.34
N LEU A 44 13.36 -6.29 21.98
CA LEU A 44 13.31 -7.61 21.36
C LEU A 44 11.88 -7.98 20.96
N ASP A 45 10.89 -7.69 21.79
CA ASP A 45 9.48 -7.97 21.48
C ASP A 45 8.92 -7.11 20.34
N ALA A 46 9.30 -5.83 20.27
CA ALA A 46 8.93 -4.94 19.18
C ALA A 46 9.67 -5.28 17.88
N GLN A 47 10.96 -5.62 17.94
CA GLN A 47 11.74 -6.09 16.79
C GLN A 47 11.23 -7.43 16.25
N LEU A 48 10.94 -8.40 17.12
CA LEU A 48 10.50 -9.74 16.72
C LEU A 48 9.14 -9.72 16.01
N ARG A 49 8.19 -8.90 16.49
CA ARG A 49 6.86 -8.74 15.88
C ARG A 49 6.89 -8.01 14.54
N SER A 50 7.82 -7.07 14.37
CA SER A 50 8.08 -6.38 13.08
C SER A 50 8.83 -7.28 12.10
N SER A 51 9.75 -8.11 12.59
CA SER A 51 10.69 -8.89 11.78
C SER A 51 10.03 -10.06 11.04
N ILE A 52 9.05 -10.76 11.65
CA ILE A 52 8.41 -11.93 11.02
C ILE A 52 7.59 -11.54 9.76
N LYS A 53 6.87 -10.42 9.79
CA LYS A 53 6.10 -9.92 8.62
C LYS A 53 7.01 -9.45 7.50
N MET A 54 8.12 -8.81 7.85
CA MET A 54 9.10 -8.34 6.88
C MET A 54 9.93 -9.49 6.30
N ALA A 55 10.18 -10.56 7.06
CA ALA A 55 11.02 -11.68 6.64
C ALA A 55 10.40 -12.51 5.49
N PHE A 56 9.10 -12.82 5.57
CA PHE A 56 8.44 -13.56 4.49
C PHE A 56 8.34 -12.73 3.22
N ALA A 57 7.88 -11.48 3.33
CA ALA A 57 7.77 -10.56 2.20
C ALA A 57 9.14 -10.29 1.55
N ASN A 58 10.20 -10.09 2.34
CA ASN A 58 11.55 -9.91 1.84
C ASN A 58 12.10 -11.17 1.15
N THR A 59 11.79 -12.36 1.69
CA THR A 59 12.18 -13.63 1.06
C THR A 59 11.47 -13.81 -0.28
N LEU A 60 10.16 -13.51 -0.33
CA LEU A 60 9.38 -13.60 -1.57
C LEU A 60 9.87 -12.60 -2.62
N TYR A 61 10.12 -11.35 -2.22
CA TYR A 61 10.65 -10.32 -3.10
C TYR A 61 12.01 -10.70 -3.67
N ARG A 62 12.93 -11.16 -2.82
CA ARG A 62 14.27 -11.63 -3.23
C ARG A 62 14.23 -12.90 -4.08
N SER A 63 13.18 -13.70 -3.98
CA SER A 63 13.06 -14.94 -4.74
C SER A 63 12.35 -14.75 -6.07
N LEU A 64 11.34 -13.88 -6.14
CA LEU A 64 10.42 -13.78 -7.27
C LEU A 64 10.52 -12.45 -8.02
N PHE A 65 10.86 -11.37 -7.33
CA PHE A 65 10.75 -10.00 -7.85
C PHE A 65 12.09 -9.25 -7.96
N SER A 66 13.20 -9.81 -7.47
CA SER A 66 14.52 -9.15 -7.57
C SER A 66 15.16 -9.25 -8.95
N THR A 67 14.63 -10.09 -9.84
CA THR A 67 15.23 -10.38 -11.15
C THR A 67 14.28 -9.99 -12.27
N ASN A 68 14.73 -9.14 -13.19
CA ASN A 68 13.90 -8.48 -14.22
C ASN A 68 13.02 -9.46 -15.03
N TYR A 69 13.59 -10.57 -15.51
CA TYR A 69 12.83 -11.55 -16.30
C TYR A 69 11.93 -12.44 -15.44
N LEU A 70 12.34 -12.72 -14.20
CA LEU A 70 11.64 -13.64 -13.30
C LEU A 70 10.37 -13.00 -12.75
N MET A 71 10.38 -11.68 -12.55
CA MET A 71 9.19 -10.87 -12.25
C MET A 71 8.11 -11.05 -13.33
N LEU A 72 8.49 -10.94 -14.61
CA LEU A 72 7.53 -11.09 -15.71
C LEU A 72 6.95 -12.52 -15.73
N ALA A 73 7.82 -13.53 -15.60
CA ALA A 73 7.39 -14.93 -15.55
C ALA A 73 6.44 -15.20 -14.36
N THR A 74 6.71 -14.64 -13.18
CA THR A 74 5.83 -14.80 -12.01
C THR A 74 4.50 -14.10 -12.18
N VAL A 75 4.46 -12.90 -12.76
CA VAL A 75 3.19 -12.19 -13.02
C VAL A 75 2.34 -12.93 -14.05
N PHE A 76 2.93 -13.41 -15.14
CA PHE A 76 2.18 -14.17 -16.15
C PHE A 76 1.69 -15.52 -15.61
N SER A 77 2.55 -16.29 -14.93
CA SER A 77 2.14 -17.57 -14.33
C SER A 77 1.08 -17.38 -13.25
N ALA A 78 1.19 -16.35 -12.40
CA ALA A 78 0.18 -16.01 -11.43
C ALA A 78 -1.14 -15.61 -12.10
N GLY A 79 -1.10 -14.86 -13.21
CA GLY A 79 -2.28 -14.49 -13.99
C GLY A 79 -3.05 -15.70 -14.52
N PHE A 80 -2.35 -16.65 -15.17
CA PHE A 80 -2.98 -17.87 -15.69
C PHE A 80 -3.49 -18.79 -14.58
N ALA A 81 -2.71 -18.97 -13.51
CA ALA A 81 -3.13 -19.76 -12.37
C ALA A 81 -4.34 -19.12 -11.67
N TRP A 82 -4.37 -17.78 -11.60
CA TRP A 82 -5.48 -17.03 -11.02
C TRP A 82 -6.75 -17.21 -11.85
N GLU A 83 -6.70 -17.06 -13.16
CA GLU A 83 -7.87 -17.23 -14.04
C GLU A 83 -8.53 -18.60 -13.84
N ILE A 84 -7.74 -19.68 -13.87
CA ILE A 84 -8.24 -21.06 -13.73
C ILE A 84 -8.82 -21.29 -12.33
N GLY A 85 -8.13 -20.83 -11.28
CA GLY A 85 -8.58 -21.02 -9.91
C GLY A 85 -9.80 -20.15 -9.57
N PHE A 86 -9.78 -18.89 -9.96
CA PHE A 86 -10.80 -17.89 -9.63
C PHE A 86 -12.14 -18.22 -10.27
N ASN A 87 -12.17 -18.56 -11.56
CA ASN A 87 -13.42 -18.91 -12.26
C ASN A 87 -14.11 -20.09 -11.56
N ASN A 88 -13.38 -21.18 -11.30
CA ASN A 88 -13.92 -22.37 -10.64
C ASN A 88 -14.40 -22.12 -9.21
N VAL A 89 -13.71 -21.26 -8.46
CA VAL A 89 -14.09 -20.92 -7.08
C VAL A 89 -15.32 -20.01 -7.08
N MET A 90 -15.34 -18.99 -7.93
CA MET A 90 -16.44 -18.04 -7.98
C MET A 90 -17.73 -18.69 -8.48
N ASP A 91 -17.65 -19.58 -9.47
CA ASP A 91 -18.79 -20.38 -9.91
C ASP A 91 -19.35 -21.21 -8.76
N LYS A 92 -18.49 -21.92 -8.00
CA LYS A 92 -18.94 -22.71 -6.85
C LYS A 92 -19.57 -21.87 -5.73
N VAL A 93 -19.00 -20.71 -5.45
CA VAL A 93 -19.54 -19.78 -4.44
C VAL A 93 -20.92 -19.28 -4.88
N TRP A 94 -21.04 -18.87 -6.14
CA TRP A 94 -22.29 -18.41 -6.72
C TRP A 94 -23.34 -19.51 -6.76
N ASP A 95 -22.95 -20.71 -7.18
CA ASP A 95 -23.81 -21.88 -7.27
C ASP A 95 -24.34 -22.31 -5.91
N ASN A 96 -23.50 -22.26 -4.87
CA ASN A 96 -23.88 -22.55 -3.51
C ASN A 96 -24.86 -21.51 -2.94
N ASN A 97 -24.68 -20.24 -3.29
CA ASN A 97 -25.54 -19.17 -2.82
C ASN A 97 -26.89 -19.11 -3.54
N ASN A 98 -26.95 -19.57 -4.79
CA ASN A 98 -28.16 -19.53 -5.62
C ASN A 98 -28.79 -20.92 -5.86
N ARG A 99 -28.54 -21.88 -4.97
CA ARG A 99 -29.08 -23.24 -5.07
C ARG A 99 -30.60 -23.24 -5.24
N GLY A 100 -31.10 -24.06 -6.16
CA GLY A 100 -32.54 -24.22 -6.40
C GLY A 100 -33.18 -23.14 -7.26
N ARG A 101 -32.44 -22.08 -7.63
CA ARG A 101 -32.90 -21.03 -8.58
C ARG A 101 -32.19 -21.09 -9.92
N GLN A 102 -31.24 -22.00 -10.07
CA GLN A 102 -30.43 -22.11 -11.28
C GLN A 102 -31.10 -23.05 -12.27
N TRP A 103 -31.09 -22.68 -13.55
CA TRP A 103 -31.61 -23.53 -14.62
C TRP A 103 -30.99 -24.94 -14.59
N LYS A 104 -29.71 -25.06 -14.24
CA LYS A 104 -29.04 -26.37 -14.07
C LYS A 104 -29.62 -27.25 -12.96
N ASP A 105 -30.23 -26.66 -11.94
CA ASP A 105 -30.90 -27.38 -10.86
C ASP A 105 -32.36 -27.71 -11.22
N ILE A 106 -32.95 -27.06 -12.24
CA ILE A 106 -34.38 -27.24 -12.61
C ILE A 106 -34.52 -28.07 -13.89
N ARG A 107 -33.51 -28.04 -14.78
CA ARG A 107 -33.51 -28.71 -16.09
C ARG A 107 -33.89 -30.18 -16.06
N HIS A 108 -33.57 -30.90 -14.99
CA HIS A 108 -33.86 -32.33 -14.89
C HIS A 108 -35.37 -32.60 -14.96
N LYS A 109 -36.20 -31.70 -14.41
CA LYS A 109 -37.66 -31.82 -14.40
C LYS A 109 -38.31 -31.62 -15.78
N PHE A 110 -37.63 -30.93 -16.69
CA PHE A 110 -38.17 -30.59 -18.02
C PHE A 110 -37.63 -31.49 -19.13
N ILE A 111 -36.51 -32.17 -18.90
CA ILE A 111 -35.95 -33.13 -19.85
C ILE A 111 -36.64 -34.49 -19.66
N GLU A 112 -36.95 -34.87 -18.43
CA GLU A 112 -37.65 -36.13 -18.11
C GLU A 112 -39.15 -36.04 -18.48
N GLY A 113 -39.80 -34.90 -18.25
CA GLY A 113 -41.17 -34.65 -18.72
C GLY A 113 -41.32 -34.43 -20.24
N GLY A 114 -40.27 -34.62 -21.03
CA GLY A 114 -40.34 -34.69 -22.50
C GLY A 114 -40.30 -36.13 -23.05
N ASP A 115 -39.83 -37.09 -22.24
CA ASP A 115 -39.68 -38.51 -22.61
C ASP A 115 -40.70 -39.41 -21.86
N GLU A 116 -41.38 -38.92 -20.82
CA GLU A 116 -42.42 -39.66 -20.06
C GLU A 116 -43.86 -39.50 -20.59
N ASP A 117 -44.08 -38.71 -21.65
CA ASP A 117 -45.39 -38.47 -22.29
C ASP A 117 -45.58 -39.26 -23.62
N GLU A 118 -44.80 -40.32 -23.87
CA GLU A 118 -44.95 -41.27 -25.00
C GLU A 118 -45.33 -42.71 -24.55
N GLU A 119 -46.32 -42.86 -23.67
CA GLU A 119 -47.07 -44.14 -23.48
C GLU A 119 -48.59 -43.92 -23.51
#